data_AF-A0A9E2WX78-F1
#
_entry.id   AF-A0A9E2WX78-F1
#
_cell.length_a   1.000
_cell.length_b   1.000
_cell.length_c   1.000
_cell.angle_alpha   90.00
_cell.angle_beta   90.00
_cell.angle_gamma   90.00
#
_symmetry.space_group_name_H-M   'P 1'
#
loop_
_entity.id
_entity.type
_entity.pdbx_description
1 polymer ?
#
loop_
_entity_poly.entity_id
_entity_poly.type
_entity_poly.pdbx_seq_one_letter_code
_entity_poly.pdbx_strand_id
1 'polypeptide(L)'
;MAIKKGDILDERKRFPDSCGLVIKIAGGGEGFQQVRCCGHILTEEDVVPDVLPSRGRKKGAFMPGAMLEEKRQFPNSCGLRLIVLDGGAGLEGVDCCGHTITAEAVNDLRFGRRRDEAPLPTGPAGHA
;
A
#
# COMPACT_ATOMS: atom_id res chain seq x y z
N MET A 1 15.24 -13.22 -7.17
CA MET A 1 15.35 -12.24 -8.28
C MET A 1 14.53 -11.02 -7.91
N ALA A 2 14.90 -9.82 -8.35
CA ALA A 2 14.16 -8.62 -7.96
C ALA A 2 12.80 -8.53 -8.66
N ILE A 3 11.76 -8.16 -7.90
CA ILE A 3 10.45 -7.75 -8.43
C ILE A 3 10.59 -6.59 -9.41
N LYS A 4 9.70 -6.52 -10.40
CA LYS A 4 9.70 -5.49 -11.43
C LYS A 4 8.52 -4.55 -11.28
N LYS A 5 8.67 -3.34 -11.79
CA LYS A 5 7.57 -2.39 -11.92
C LYS A 5 6.44 -3.02 -12.75
N GLY A 6 5.25 -3.01 -12.20
CA GLY A 6 4.06 -3.60 -12.81
C GLY A 6 3.67 -4.95 -12.23
N ASP A 7 4.60 -5.63 -11.54
CA ASP A 7 4.30 -6.91 -10.88
C ASP A 7 3.24 -6.72 -9.81
N ILE A 8 2.40 -7.74 -9.65
CA ILE A 8 1.30 -7.76 -8.69
C ILE A 8 1.54 -8.95 -7.79
N LEU A 9 1.62 -8.74 -6.48
CA LEU A 9 1.67 -9.82 -5.50
C LEU A 9 0.27 -9.99 -4.93
N ASP A 10 -0.20 -11.23 -4.91
CA ASP A 10 -1.51 -11.58 -4.37
C ASP A 10 -1.36 -12.68 -3.32
N GLU A 11 -1.67 -12.33 -2.08
CA GLU A 11 -1.61 -13.26 -0.96
C GLU A 11 -2.51 -14.47 -1.14
N ARG A 12 -3.66 -14.32 -1.80
CA ARG A 12 -4.59 -15.43 -2.03
C ARG A 12 -4.04 -16.50 -2.95
N LYS A 13 -2.98 -16.21 -3.71
CA LYS A 13 -2.33 -17.21 -4.57
C LYS A 13 -1.87 -18.41 -3.74
N ARG A 14 -1.25 -18.16 -2.59
CA ARG A 14 -0.78 -19.20 -1.67
C ARG A 14 -1.62 -19.33 -0.40
N PHE A 15 -2.26 -18.24 0.04
CA PHE A 15 -3.00 -18.19 1.30
C PHE A 15 -4.43 -17.66 1.06
N PRO A 16 -5.34 -18.50 0.54
CA PRO A 16 -6.72 -18.10 0.26
C PRO A 16 -7.52 -17.72 1.52
N ASP A 17 -7.13 -18.24 2.69
CA ASP A 17 -7.77 -18.00 4.00
C ASP A 17 -7.34 -16.68 4.68
N SER A 18 -6.33 -16.00 4.15
CA SER A 18 -5.80 -14.74 4.72
C SER A 18 -6.67 -13.53 4.38
N CYS A 19 -6.23 -12.33 4.81
CA CYS A 19 -6.96 -11.10 4.54
C CYS A 19 -7.08 -10.78 3.04
N GLY A 20 -6.18 -11.36 2.22
CA GLY A 20 -6.18 -11.28 0.77
C GLY A 20 -5.54 -9.99 0.28
N LEU A 21 -4.37 -9.66 0.84
CA LEU A 21 -3.57 -8.51 0.43
C LEU A 21 -3.19 -8.63 -1.05
N VAL A 22 -3.47 -7.56 -1.81
CA VAL A 22 -2.97 -7.39 -3.17
C VAL A 22 -2.18 -6.11 -3.24
N ILE A 23 -0.92 -6.22 -3.65
CA ILE A 23 -0.05 -5.07 -3.87
C ILE A 23 0.51 -5.09 -5.28
N LYS A 24 0.68 -3.90 -5.84
CA LYS A 24 1.32 -3.69 -7.13
C LYS A 24 2.59 -2.91 -6.97
N ILE A 25 3.65 -3.34 -7.63
CA ILE A 25 4.92 -2.64 -7.67
C ILE A 25 4.79 -1.45 -8.61
N ALA A 26 4.79 -0.24 -8.07
CA ALA A 26 4.72 1.00 -8.85
C ALA A 26 6.09 1.45 -9.37
N GLY A 27 7.17 1.04 -8.70
CA GLY A 27 8.54 1.33 -9.10
C GLY A 27 9.55 1.03 -8.00
N GLY A 28 10.84 1.05 -8.35
CA GLY A 28 11.91 0.62 -7.44
C GLY A 28 11.84 -0.88 -7.14
N GLY A 29 12.38 -1.28 -5.99
CA GLY A 29 12.31 -2.67 -5.51
C GLY A 29 13.48 -3.56 -5.90
N GLU A 30 14.61 -2.99 -6.34
CA GLU A 30 15.83 -3.76 -6.62
C GLU A 30 16.33 -4.57 -5.40
N GLY A 31 16.09 -4.06 -4.18
CA GLY A 31 16.41 -4.76 -2.94
C GLY A 31 15.19 -5.28 -2.18
N PHE A 32 14.04 -5.43 -2.85
CA PHE A 32 12.87 -6.07 -2.22
C PHE A 32 13.19 -7.49 -1.79
N GLN A 33 12.78 -7.84 -0.58
CA GLN A 33 12.99 -9.17 -0.03
C GLN A 33 11.64 -9.87 0.16
N GLN A 34 10.74 -9.25 0.92
CA GLN A 34 9.47 -9.87 1.28
C GLN A 34 8.44 -8.88 1.82
N VAL A 35 7.16 -9.23 1.75
CA VAL A 35 6.06 -8.54 2.43
C VAL A 35 5.50 -9.44 3.52
N ARG A 36 5.20 -8.88 4.69
CA ARG A 36 4.58 -9.59 5.80
C ARG A 36 3.14 -9.13 5.97
N CYS A 37 2.20 -10.07 5.90
CA CYS A 37 0.79 -9.81 6.09
C CYS A 37 0.12 -10.96 6.86
N CYS A 38 -0.57 -10.66 7.95
CA CYS A 38 -1.25 -11.66 8.78
C CYS A 38 -0.32 -12.81 9.24
N GLY A 39 0.98 -12.56 9.43
CA GLY A 39 1.97 -13.60 9.73
C GLY A 39 2.46 -14.41 8.51
N HIS A 40 1.93 -14.13 7.32
CA HIS A 40 2.37 -14.73 6.07
C HIS A 40 3.43 -13.88 5.37
N ILE A 41 4.39 -14.57 4.76
CA ILE A 41 5.49 -13.95 4.02
C ILE A 41 5.22 -14.11 2.53
N LEU A 42 5.17 -12.98 1.83
CA LEU A 42 4.93 -12.87 0.40
C LEU A 42 6.23 -12.49 -0.29
N THR A 43 6.59 -13.22 -1.32
CA THR A 43 7.85 -13.03 -2.06
C THR A 43 7.57 -12.91 -3.57
N GLU A 44 8.63 -12.90 -4.37
CA GLU A 44 8.54 -12.98 -5.83
C GLU A 44 7.74 -14.19 -6.34
N GLU A 45 7.63 -15.26 -5.54
CA GLU A 45 6.85 -16.46 -5.89
C GLU A 45 5.34 -16.20 -5.87
N ASP A 46 4.90 -15.18 -5.12
CA ASP A 46 3.50 -14.76 -5.00
C ASP A 46 3.08 -13.77 -6.08
N VAL A 47 3.97 -13.48 -7.03
CA VAL A 47 3.67 -12.63 -8.18
C VAL A 47 2.64 -13.33 -9.08
N VAL A 48 1.58 -12.60 -9.42
CA VAL A 48 0.50 -13.00 -10.31
C VAL A 48 0.44 -12.07 -11.51
N PRO A 49 0.04 -12.58 -12.70
CA PRO A 49 -0.07 -11.76 -13.90
C PRO A 49 -1.25 -10.78 -13.85
N ASP A 50 -2.29 -11.10 -13.08
CA ASP A 50 -3.49 -10.26 -12.93
C ASP A 50 -4.10 -10.40 -11.53
N VAL A 51 -4.93 -9.44 -11.12
CA VAL A 51 -5.54 -9.40 -9.79
C VAL A 51 -6.66 -10.43 -9.73
N LEU A 52 -6.51 -11.44 -8.86
CA LEU A 52 -7.59 -12.40 -8.65
C LEU A 52 -8.85 -11.68 -8.13
N PRO A 53 -10.06 -12.19 -8.40
CA PRO A 53 -11.30 -11.52 -8.05
C PRO A 53 -11.41 -11.19 -6.54
N SER A 54 -11.76 -9.94 -6.21
CA SER A 54 -11.87 -9.40 -4.83
C SER A 54 -13.00 -10.00 -3.97
N ARG A 55 -13.66 -11.07 -4.41
CA ARG A 55 -14.81 -11.65 -3.71
C ARG A 55 -14.37 -12.23 -2.35
N GLY A 56 -14.68 -11.52 -1.27
CA GLY A 56 -14.38 -11.92 0.12
C GLY A 56 -13.08 -11.41 0.72
N ARG A 57 -12.38 -10.44 0.09
CA ARG A 57 -11.19 -9.80 0.68
C ARG A 57 -11.57 -8.94 1.89
N LYS A 58 -10.79 -9.03 2.97
CA LYS A 58 -10.98 -8.19 4.16
C LYS A 58 -10.27 -6.87 3.92
N LYS A 59 -11.04 -5.82 3.61
CA LYS A 59 -10.53 -4.46 3.48
C LYS A 59 -9.86 -4.06 4.79
N GLY A 60 -8.59 -3.69 4.71
CA GLY A 60 -7.82 -3.24 5.86
C GLY A 60 -8.04 -1.78 6.23
N ALA A 61 -7.22 -1.29 7.15
CA ALA A 61 -7.14 0.14 7.48
C ALA A 61 -6.61 0.97 6.29
N PHE A 62 -5.94 0.34 5.33
CA PHE A 62 -5.48 0.98 4.11
C PHE A 62 -6.61 1.06 3.09
N MET A 63 -6.85 2.25 2.56
CA MET A 63 -7.75 2.40 1.42
C MET A 63 -7.15 1.70 0.19
N PRO A 64 -7.98 1.03 -0.63
CA PRO A 64 -7.54 0.57 -1.94
C PRO A 64 -7.01 1.76 -2.75
N GLY A 65 -5.79 1.64 -3.25
CA GLY A 65 -5.01 2.72 -3.87
C GLY A 65 -3.96 3.38 -2.97
N ALA A 66 -3.86 3.01 -1.68
CA ALA A 66 -2.82 3.51 -0.79
C ALA A 66 -1.43 3.18 -1.34
N MET A 67 -0.56 4.19 -1.42
CA MET A 67 0.80 4.02 -1.96
C MET A 67 1.80 4.01 -0.82
N LEU A 68 2.59 2.95 -0.67
CA LEU A 68 3.71 2.91 0.26
C LEU A 68 4.98 3.30 -0.48
N GLU A 69 5.71 4.28 0.04
CA GLU A 69 6.98 4.72 -0.52
C GLU A 69 8.09 4.58 0.51
N GLU A 70 9.06 3.72 0.23
CA GLU A 70 10.23 3.50 1.09
C GLU A 70 10.99 4.80 1.37
N LYS A 71 11.18 5.64 0.33
CA LYS A 71 11.88 6.93 0.44
C LYS A 71 11.26 7.91 1.41
N ARG A 72 10.00 7.72 1.83
CA ARG A 72 9.38 8.55 2.87
C ARG A 72 9.97 8.27 4.25
N GLN A 73 10.20 7.01 4.59
CA GLN A 73 10.82 6.64 5.86
C GLN A 73 12.35 6.61 5.76
N PHE A 74 12.86 6.14 4.62
CA PHE A 74 14.26 5.85 4.41
C PHE A 74 14.76 6.51 3.11
N PRO A 75 15.23 7.76 3.15
CA PRO A 75 15.62 8.51 1.95
C PRO A 75 16.83 7.93 1.20
N ASN A 76 17.66 7.13 1.88
CA ASN A 76 18.88 6.50 1.32
C ASN A 76 18.61 5.14 0.64
N SER A 77 17.34 4.75 0.50
CA SER A 77 16.98 3.43 -0.02
C SER A 77 16.88 3.39 -1.54
N CYS A 78 16.76 2.17 -2.06
CA CYS A 78 16.51 1.86 -3.45
C CYS A 78 15.21 2.50 -4.01
N GLY A 79 14.30 2.94 -3.14
CA GLY A 79 13.14 3.75 -3.53
C GLY A 79 11.96 2.91 -3.97
N LEU A 80 11.72 1.82 -3.24
CA LEU A 80 10.56 0.95 -3.45
C LEU A 80 9.25 1.73 -3.30
N ARG A 81 8.37 1.54 -4.29
CA ARG A 81 7.03 2.09 -4.34
C ARG A 81 6.03 0.97 -4.58
N LEU A 82 5.08 0.84 -3.68
CA LEU A 82 4.03 -0.18 -3.70
C LEU A 82 2.68 0.51 -3.68
N ILE A 83 1.70 -0.08 -4.35
CA ILE A 83 0.30 0.35 -4.30
C ILE A 83 -0.50 -0.82 -3.76
N VAL A 84 -1.19 -0.62 -2.64
CA VAL A 84 -2.18 -1.58 -2.14
C VAL A 84 -3.40 -1.48 -3.04
N LEU A 85 -3.66 -2.51 -3.83
CA LEU A 85 -4.83 -2.55 -4.70
C LEU A 85 -6.08 -2.99 -3.93
N ASP A 86 -5.93 -3.97 -3.03
CA ASP A 86 -7.03 -4.53 -2.26
C ASP A 86 -6.50 -5.26 -1.00
N GLY A 87 -7.40 -5.55 -0.04
CA GLY A 87 -7.07 -6.29 1.18
C GLY A 87 -6.18 -5.52 2.18
N GLY A 88 -5.23 -6.22 2.79
CA GLY A 88 -4.20 -5.62 3.66
C GLY A 88 -4.64 -5.28 5.07
N ALA A 89 -5.68 -5.94 5.60
CA ALA A 89 -6.11 -5.75 6.98
C ALA A 89 -5.04 -6.08 8.02
N GLY A 90 -4.14 -7.01 7.70
CA GLY A 90 -3.01 -7.36 8.57
C GLY A 90 -1.66 -7.07 7.94
N LEU A 91 -1.52 -6.07 7.06
CA LEU A 91 -0.20 -5.69 6.56
C LEU A 91 0.68 -5.24 7.73
N GLU A 92 1.75 -5.96 7.99
CA GLU A 92 2.69 -5.68 9.08
C GLU A 92 3.85 -4.81 8.58
N GLY A 93 4.38 -5.14 7.41
CA GLY A 93 5.45 -4.37 6.79
C GLY A 93 6.04 -5.03 5.55
N VAL A 94 6.95 -4.30 4.92
CA VAL A 94 7.65 -4.70 3.70
C VAL A 94 9.15 -4.57 3.92
N ASP A 95 9.87 -5.67 3.79
CA ASP A 95 11.32 -5.71 3.92
C ASP A 95 11.97 -5.40 2.57
N CYS A 96 12.74 -4.30 2.51
CA CYS A 96 13.42 -3.84 1.31
C CYS A 96 14.75 -3.18 1.65
N CYS A 97 15.83 -3.55 0.96
CA CYS A 97 17.16 -2.98 1.15
C CYS A 97 17.67 -3.06 2.61
N GLY A 98 17.18 -4.03 3.41
CA GLY A 98 17.50 -4.19 4.83
C GLY A 98 16.68 -3.31 5.78
N HIS A 99 15.70 -2.56 5.24
CA HIS A 99 14.77 -1.73 5.97
C HIS A 99 13.37 -2.33 5.95
N THR A 100 12.68 -2.28 7.08
CA THR A 100 11.28 -2.71 7.18
C THR A 100 10.38 -1.49 7.08
N ILE A 101 9.66 -1.39 5.96
CA ILE A 101 8.71 -0.33 5.65
C ILE A 101 7.36 -0.70 6.27
N THR A 102 6.89 0.10 7.21
CA THR A 102 5.61 -0.11 7.91
C THR A 102 4.49 0.75 7.32
N ALA A 103 3.28 0.61 7.87
CA ALA A 103 2.11 1.46 7.62
C ALA A 103 2.40 2.97 7.60
N GLU A 104 3.41 3.43 8.32
CA GLU A 104 3.78 4.85 8.43
C GLU A 104 4.39 5.39 7.12
N ALA A 105 4.85 4.51 6.22
CA ALA A 105 5.39 4.88 4.91
C ALA A 105 4.29 5.06 3.86
N VAL A 106 3.02 4.85 4.25
CA VAL A 106 1.90 5.16 3.38
C VAL A 106 1.96 6.64 3.05
N ASN A 107 2.26 6.91 1.78
CA ASN A 107 1.84 8.13 1.15
C ASN A 107 0.32 8.07 1.16
N ASP A 108 -0.25 8.75 2.16
CA ASP A 108 -1.67 9.08 2.29
C ASP A 108 -2.04 9.92 1.06
N LEU A 109 -2.12 9.25 -0.08
CA LEU A 109 -2.81 9.71 -1.25
C LEU A 109 -4.27 9.71 -0.82
N ARG A 110 -4.64 10.83 -0.19
CA ARG A 110 -5.97 11.35 0.03
C ARG A 110 -6.70 11.43 -1.32
N PHE A 111 -6.97 10.29 -1.96
CA PHE A 111 -8.02 10.14 -2.95
C PHE A 111 -9.35 10.17 -2.21
N GLY A 112 -9.66 11.33 -1.62
CA GLY A 112 -10.76 11.43 -0.67
C GLY A 112 -10.82 12.72 0.14
N ARG A 113 -9.81 13.60 0.11
CA ARG A 113 -10.17 15.01 0.28
C ARG A 113 -10.93 15.41 -0.99
N ARG A 114 -12.27 15.26 -0.95
CA ARG A 114 -13.07 16.45 -1.22
C ARG A 114 -12.33 17.56 -0.52
N ARG A 115 -11.96 18.56 -1.30
CA ARG A 115 -11.64 19.88 -0.83
C ARG A 115 -12.72 20.19 0.21
N ASP A 116 -12.43 19.91 1.49
CA ASP A 116 -13.09 20.57 2.60
C ASP A 116 -12.67 22.01 2.35
N GLU A 117 -13.57 22.66 1.61
CA GLU A 117 -13.94 24.04 1.74
C GLU A 117 -12.98 24.74 2.69
N ALA A 118 -12.11 25.58 2.13
CA ALA A 118 -11.55 26.65 2.93
C ALA A 118 -12.72 27.20 3.75
N PRO A 119 -12.64 27.29 5.10
CA PRO A 119 -13.73 27.85 5.86
C PRO A 119 -13.98 29.22 5.24
N LEU A 120 -15.12 29.38 4.56
CA LEU A 120 -15.58 30.69 4.16
C LEU A 120 -15.56 31.49 5.45
N PRO A 121 -14.81 32.60 5.55
CA PRO A 121 -14.89 33.44 6.71
C PRO A 121 -16.36 33.88 6.78
N THR A 122 -17.08 33.35 7.77
CA THR A 122 -18.34 33.91 8.22
C THR A 122 -18.00 35.28 8.81
N GLY A 123 -17.87 36.26 7.91
CA GLY A 123 -17.88 37.66 8.28
C GLY A 123 -19.16 37.93 9.07
N PRO A 124 -19.10 38.71 10.16
CA PRO A 124 -20.25 38.89 11.02
C PRO A 124 -21.36 39.60 10.25
N ALA A 125 -22.58 39.08 10.41
CA ALA A 125 -23.79 39.81 10.06
C ALA A 125 -23.82 41.11 10.89
N GLY A 126 -23.50 42.23 10.25
CA GLY A 126 -23.35 43.55 10.87
C GLY A 126 -24.27 44.57 10.21
N HIS A 127 -25.31 44.90 10.97
CA HIS A 127 -26.30 45.97 10.83
C HIS A 127 -25.75 47.31 10.28
N ALA A 128 -26.45 47.92 9.31
CA ALA A 128 -26.72 49.36 9.18
C ALA A 128 -27.79 49.61 8.12
#